data_AF-A0AAV3Q7U8-F1
#
_entry.id   AF-A0AAV3Q7U8-F1
#
_cell.length_a   1.000
_cell.length_b   1.000
_cell.length_c   1.000
_cell.angle_alpha   90.00
_cell.angle_beta   90.00
_cell.angle_gamma   90.00
#
_symmetry.space_group_name_H-M   'P 1'
#
loop_
_entity.id
_entity.type
_entity.pdbx_description
1 polymer ?
#
loop_
_entity_poly.entity_id
_entity_poly.type
_entity_poly.pdbx_seq_one_letter_code
_entity_poly.pdbx_strand_id
1 'polypeptide(L)'
;MGTPFLHEIKRQTSFFIKEKIKNARLALTDVTPIQLLTDDATNGDSPVPDARTMRLISHAAFEVDDFWRITDVLHKRLHRSDKKNWRASFNSLSILEYLLTHGPLSTAKEFQTDQEAIRDMANFQYVDDKGFNWGLSLRKKSERVVKLLEDNSYLQEERNRARKITCEIKGFGSFNQIRATSAHSLIDGTPSEKMGRSNSLLIYIGHGNENETFVPKTKSFNSHDDEMRQEVEDENEYDHPFFQQENHSRTSLLSSLT
;
A
#
# COMPACT_ATOMS: atom_id res chain seq x y z
N MET A 1 -30.15 -24.33 -13.52
CA MET A 1 -29.43 -24.70 -12.28
C MET A 1 -28.25 -25.60 -12.64
N GLY A 2 -27.13 -25.01 -13.03
CA GLY A 2 -25.92 -25.76 -13.38
C GLY A 2 -24.69 -24.86 -13.28
N THR A 3 -23.56 -25.47 -12.93
CA THR A 3 -22.18 -24.98 -13.09
C THR A 3 -21.47 -24.12 -12.01
N PRO A 4 -21.81 -24.12 -10.70
CA PRO A 4 -20.85 -23.60 -9.70
C PRO A 4 -19.55 -24.42 -9.65
N PHE A 5 -19.64 -25.74 -9.87
CA PHE A 5 -18.49 -26.64 -9.91
C PHE A 5 -17.53 -26.39 -11.08
N LEU A 6 -18.06 -26.23 -12.31
CA LEU A 6 -17.22 -25.96 -13.49
C LEU A 6 -16.55 -24.59 -13.41
N HIS A 7 -17.20 -23.61 -12.76
CA HIS A 7 -16.62 -22.30 -12.53
C HIS A 7 -15.38 -22.38 -11.62
N GLU A 8 -15.45 -23.19 -10.56
CA GLU A 8 -14.33 -23.39 -9.65
C GLU A 8 -13.16 -24.12 -10.32
N ILE A 9 -13.43 -25.18 -11.09
CA ILE A 9 -12.39 -25.85 -11.91
C ILE A 9 -11.74 -24.85 -12.86
N LYS A 10 -12.55 -24.09 -13.62
CA LYS A 10 -12.02 -23.08 -14.55
C LYS A 10 -11.15 -22.05 -13.82
N ARG A 11 -11.57 -21.59 -12.64
CA ARG A 11 -10.80 -20.65 -11.83
C ARG A 11 -9.46 -21.25 -11.41
N GLN A 12 -9.47 -22.44 -10.80
CA GLN A 12 -8.27 -23.13 -10.33
C GLN A 12 -7.30 -23.44 -11.48
N THR A 13 -7.80 -24.00 -12.58
CA THR A 13 -6.99 -24.30 -13.76
C THR A 13 -6.45 -23.04 -14.42
N SER A 14 -7.24 -21.95 -14.49
CA SER A 14 -6.78 -20.68 -15.05
C SER A 14 -5.66 -20.06 -14.21
N PHE A 15 -5.74 -20.16 -12.88
CA PHE A 15 -4.68 -19.69 -12.00
C PHE A 15 -3.40 -20.50 -12.21
N PHE A 16 -3.51 -21.84 -12.24
CA PHE A 16 -2.37 -22.73 -12.46
C PHE A 16 -1.70 -22.49 -13.82
N ILE A 17 -2.48 -22.37 -14.91
CA ILE A 17 -1.92 -22.10 -16.24
C ILE A 17 -1.23 -20.74 -16.26
N LYS A 18 -1.87 -19.70 -15.70
CA LYS A 18 -1.26 -18.37 -15.59
C LYS A 18 0.06 -18.42 -14.81
N GLU A 19 0.10 -19.16 -13.70
CA GLU A 19 1.31 -19.34 -12.89
C GLU A 19 2.42 -20.05 -13.68
N LYS A 20 2.10 -21.13 -14.41
CA LYS A 20 3.09 -21.82 -15.25
C LYS A 20 3.63 -20.95 -16.37
N ILE A 21 2.79 -20.14 -17.01
CA ILE A 21 3.21 -19.17 -18.03
C ILE A 21 4.13 -18.10 -17.42
N LYS A 22 3.79 -17.60 -16.22
CA LYS A 22 4.65 -16.64 -15.49
C LYS A 22 6.02 -17.23 -15.18
N ASN A 23 6.07 -18.46 -14.66
CA ASN A 23 7.32 -19.14 -14.36
C ASN A 23 8.14 -19.42 -15.62
N ALA A 24 7.49 -19.81 -16.72
CA ALA A 24 8.16 -19.98 -18.01
C ALA A 24 8.73 -18.64 -18.52
N ARG A 25 7.99 -17.54 -18.41
CA ARG A 25 8.47 -16.20 -18.78
C ARG A 25 9.70 -15.81 -17.94
N LEU A 26 9.66 -16.02 -16.63
CA LEU A 26 10.81 -15.75 -15.76
C LEU A 26 12.04 -16.62 -16.07
N ALA A 27 11.84 -17.88 -16.48
CA ALA A 27 12.92 -18.81 -16.76
C ALA A 27 13.51 -18.65 -18.17
N LEU A 28 12.70 -18.23 -19.15
CA LEU A 28 13.06 -18.20 -20.57
C LEU A 28 13.34 -16.80 -21.12
N THR A 29 12.95 -15.75 -20.38
CA THR A 29 13.18 -14.36 -20.77
C THR A 29 13.97 -13.63 -19.69
N ASP A 30 14.54 -12.49 -20.03
CA ASP A 30 15.31 -11.63 -19.13
C ASP A 30 14.44 -10.79 -18.18
N VAL A 31 13.13 -11.07 -18.11
CA VAL A 31 12.16 -10.34 -17.28
C VAL A 31 12.40 -10.61 -15.79
N THR A 32 12.51 -9.56 -14.98
CA THR A 32 12.67 -9.71 -13.53
C THR A 32 11.33 -9.99 -12.85
N PRO A 33 11.35 -10.62 -11.66
CA PRO A 33 10.14 -10.84 -10.86
C PRO A 33 9.36 -9.56 -10.60
N ILE A 34 10.05 -8.43 -10.36
CA ILE A 34 9.39 -7.16 -10.07
C ILE A 34 8.77 -6.51 -11.31
N GLN A 35 9.41 -6.67 -12.47
CA GLN A 35 8.85 -6.21 -13.74
C GLN A 35 7.54 -6.94 -14.03
N LEU A 36 7.52 -8.27 -13.83
CA LEU A 36 6.32 -9.07 -14.00
C LEU A 36 5.24 -8.71 -12.98
N LEU A 37 5.62 -8.46 -11.72
CA LEU A 37 4.69 -8.01 -10.68
C LEU A 37 4.05 -6.66 -11.01
N THR A 38 4.85 -5.72 -11.52
CA THR A 38 4.37 -4.40 -11.97
C THR A 38 3.45 -4.54 -13.18
N ASP A 39 3.80 -5.39 -14.15
CA ASP A 39 2.98 -5.67 -15.33
C ASP A 39 1.61 -6.27 -14.93
N ASP A 40 1.61 -7.25 -14.02
CA ASP A 40 0.39 -7.87 -13.48
C ASP A 40 -0.48 -6.86 -12.71
N ALA A 41 0.13 -6.04 -11.85
CA ALA A 41 -0.58 -5.04 -11.06
C ALA A 41 -1.22 -3.94 -11.94
N THR A 42 -0.61 -3.65 -13.10
CA THR A 42 -1.07 -2.64 -14.05
C THR A 42 -1.89 -3.18 -15.21
N ASN A 43 -2.13 -4.50 -15.31
CA ASN A 43 -2.82 -5.07 -16.47
C ASN A 43 -4.32 -4.76 -16.53
N GLY A 44 -4.91 -4.19 -15.47
CA GLY A 44 -6.33 -3.82 -15.41
C GLY A 44 -7.30 -4.99 -15.19
N ASP A 45 -6.81 -6.23 -15.20
CA ASP A 45 -7.57 -7.45 -14.91
C ASP A 45 -7.81 -7.66 -13.41
N SER A 46 -6.91 -7.15 -12.57
CA SER A 46 -6.99 -7.23 -11.12
C SER A 46 -7.72 -6.02 -10.55
N PRO A 47 -8.46 -6.17 -9.43
CA PRO A 47 -8.80 -5.04 -8.56
C PRO A 47 -7.57 -4.20 -8.22
N VAL A 48 -7.81 -2.98 -7.73
CA VAL A 48 -6.80 -1.99 -7.30
C VAL A 48 -5.60 -2.68 -6.63
N PRO A 49 -4.34 -2.31 -6.96
CA PRO A 49 -3.17 -2.98 -6.43
C PRO A 49 -3.18 -3.01 -4.90
N ASP A 50 -2.94 -4.19 -4.33
CA ASP A 50 -2.86 -4.35 -2.88
C ASP A 50 -1.69 -3.54 -2.30
N ALA A 51 -1.85 -3.05 -1.07
CA ALA A 51 -0.84 -2.27 -0.36
C ALA A 51 0.50 -3.01 -0.22
N ARG A 52 0.45 -4.34 -0.07
CA ARG A 52 1.66 -5.18 -0.04
C ARG A 52 2.40 -5.14 -1.37
N THR A 53 1.69 -5.25 -2.48
CA THR A 53 2.26 -5.21 -3.83
C THR A 53 2.91 -3.86 -4.12
N MET A 54 2.21 -2.76 -3.80
CA MET A 54 2.76 -1.41 -3.97
C MET A 54 4.04 -1.20 -3.14
N ARG A 55 4.08 -1.71 -1.90
CA ARG A 55 5.28 -1.66 -1.05
C ARG A 55 6.45 -2.44 -1.62
N LEU A 56 6.21 -3.65 -2.14
CA LEU A 56 7.25 -4.46 -2.77
C LEU A 56 7.85 -3.74 -3.98
N ILE A 57 7.00 -3.19 -4.85
CA ILE A 57 7.41 -2.41 -6.02
C ILE A 57 8.21 -1.18 -5.59
N SER A 58 7.75 -0.41 -4.60
CA SER A 58 8.47 0.80 -4.16
C SER A 58 9.81 0.50 -3.50
N HIS A 59 9.93 -0.63 -2.81
CA HIS A 59 11.20 -1.04 -2.22
C HIS A 59 12.19 -1.50 -3.28
N ALA A 60 11.75 -2.29 -4.26
CA ALA A 60 12.60 -2.72 -5.38
C ALA A 60 13.04 -1.55 -6.27
N ALA A 61 12.24 -0.49 -6.38
CA ALA A 61 12.59 0.70 -7.15
C ALA A 61 13.86 1.43 -6.67
N PHE A 62 14.40 1.13 -5.48
CA PHE A 62 15.70 1.68 -5.06
C PHE A 62 16.90 1.03 -5.77
N GLU A 63 16.73 -0.15 -6.38
CA GLU A 63 17.71 -0.77 -7.24
C GLU A 63 17.60 -0.20 -8.66
N VAL A 64 18.74 0.14 -9.27
CA VAL A 64 18.77 0.89 -10.54
C VAL A 64 18.13 0.10 -11.68
N ASP A 65 18.47 -1.18 -11.83
CA ASP A 65 17.94 -2.01 -12.92
C ASP A 65 16.42 -2.23 -12.78
N ASP A 66 15.96 -2.48 -11.55
CA ASP A 66 14.55 -2.68 -11.26
C ASP A 66 13.76 -1.37 -11.40
N PHE A 67 14.34 -0.23 -11.04
CA PHE A 67 13.76 1.09 -11.29
C PHE A 67 13.41 1.26 -12.77
N TRP A 68 14.38 1.06 -13.67
CA TRP A 68 14.17 1.22 -15.11
C TRP A 68 13.13 0.25 -15.68
N ARG A 69 13.06 -0.97 -15.14
CA ARG A 69 12.04 -1.96 -15.55
C ARG A 69 10.65 -1.59 -15.07
N ILE A 70 10.53 -1.06 -13.85
CA ILE A 70 9.26 -0.57 -13.30
C ILE A 70 8.78 0.65 -14.08
N THR A 71 9.67 1.62 -14.32
CA THR A 71 9.34 2.86 -15.04
C THR A 71 8.91 2.55 -16.47
N ASP A 72 9.64 1.70 -17.21
CA ASP A 72 9.27 1.29 -18.58
C ASP A 72 7.86 0.68 -18.65
N VAL A 73 7.50 -0.17 -17.69
CA VAL A 73 6.12 -0.72 -17.61
C VAL A 73 5.11 0.39 -17.38
N LEU A 74 5.37 1.30 -16.45
CA LEU A 74 4.44 2.41 -16.15
C LEU A 74 4.30 3.38 -17.32
N HIS A 75 5.39 3.79 -17.98
CA HIS A 75 5.35 4.65 -19.17
C HIS A 75 4.46 4.05 -20.25
N LYS A 76 4.65 2.77 -20.59
CA LYS A 76 3.85 2.06 -21.61
C LYS A 76 2.37 2.06 -21.26
N ARG A 77 2.03 1.92 -19.98
CA ARG A 77 0.63 1.85 -19.51
C ARG A 77 -0.03 3.23 -19.46
N LEU A 78 0.71 4.26 -19.07
CA LEU A 78 0.23 5.63 -19.06
C LEU A 78 -0.02 6.16 -20.48
N HIS A 79 0.86 5.86 -21.44
CA HIS A 79 0.70 6.28 -22.83
C HIS A 79 -0.38 5.52 -23.61
N ARG A 80 -0.77 4.31 -23.17
CA ARG A 80 -1.86 3.51 -23.78
C ARG A 80 -3.20 3.75 -23.06
N SER A 81 -3.39 4.91 -22.43
CA SER A 81 -4.61 5.23 -21.70
C SER A 81 -5.79 5.45 -22.66
N ASP A 82 -6.59 4.41 -22.84
CA ASP A 82 -7.85 4.46 -23.57
C ASP A 82 -9.03 4.36 -22.61
N LYS A 83 -10.19 4.86 -23.04
CA LYS A 83 -11.45 4.71 -22.27
C LYS A 83 -11.77 3.24 -21.95
N LYS A 84 -11.37 2.30 -22.82
CA LYS A 84 -11.55 0.86 -22.62
C LYS A 84 -10.62 0.27 -21.55
N ASN A 85 -9.44 0.86 -21.36
CA ASN A 85 -8.38 0.35 -20.50
C ASN A 85 -8.21 1.19 -19.23
N TRP A 86 -9.25 1.92 -18.82
CA TRP A 86 -9.19 2.86 -17.68
C TRP A 86 -8.70 2.22 -16.37
N ARG A 87 -8.98 0.91 -16.15
CA ARG A 87 -8.48 0.16 -14.98
C ARG A 87 -6.96 0.06 -14.97
N ALA A 88 -6.35 -0.19 -16.13
CA ALA A 88 -4.90 -0.24 -16.26
C ALA A 88 -4.28 1.13 -15.95
N SER A 89 -4.87 2.21 -16.48
CA SER A 89 -4.43 3.59 -16.18
C SER A 89 -4.60 3.93 -14.70
N PHE A 90 -5.73 3.60 -14.08
CA PHE A 90 -5.98 3.82 -12.65
C PHE A 90 -4.97 3.08 -11.75
N ASN A 91 -4.71 1.81 -12.06
CA ASN A 91 -3.74 1.00 -11.31
C ASN A 91 -2.31 1.55 -11.49
N SER A 92 -1.96 1.99 -12.70
CA SER A 92 -0.65 2.60 -12.99
C SER A 92 -0.45 3.91 -12.23
N LEU A 93 -1.46 4.78 -12.21
CA LEU A 93 -1.44 6.00 -11.40
C LEU A 93 -1.34 5.69 -9.89
N SER A 94 -1.98 4.63 -9.43
CA SER A 94 -1.93 4.22 -8.02
C SER A 94 -0.52 3.78 -7.61
N ILE A 95 0.16 3.01 -8.47
CA ILE A 95 1.55 2.62 -8.24
C ILE A 95 2.48 3.83 -8.33
N LEU A 96 2.28 4.71 -9.33
CA LEU A 96 3.09 5.93 -9.49
C LEU A 96 2.96 6.86 -8.28
N GLU A 97 1.74 7.11 -7.79
CA GLU A 97 1.49 7.91 -6.58
C GLU A 97 2.24 7.33 -5.37
N TYR A 98 2.22 6.01 -5.22
CA TYR A 98 2.92 5.32 -4.15
C TYR A 98 4.45 5.43 -4.31
N LEU A 99 4.98 5.31 -5.53
CA LEU A 99 6.41 5.50 -5.83
C LEU A 99 6.87 6.94 -5.54
N LEU A 100 6.07 7.94 -5.90
CA LEU A 100 6.38 9.35 -5.62
C LEU A 100 6.47 9.63 -4.11
N THR A 101 5.66 8.95 -3.31
CA THR A 101 5.61 9.16 -1.85
C THR A 101 6.59 8.28 -1.07
N HIS A 102 6.86 7.04 -1.51
CA HIS A 102 7.66 6.05 -0.76
C HIS A 102 8.94 5.58 -1.48
N GLY A 103 9.02 5.74 -2.80
CA GLY A 103 10.13 5.28 -3.64
C GLY A 103 11.27 6.29 -3.79
N PRO A 104 12.17 6.12 -4.78
CA PRO A 104 13.30 7.03 -5.03
C PRO A 104 12.86 8.45 -5.42
N LEU A 105 13.69 9.44 -5.09
CA LEU A 105 13.46 10.84 -5.50
C LEU A 105 13.54 11.04 -7.01
N SER A 106 14.32 10.21 -7.71
CA SER A 106 14.43 10.22 -9.18
C SER A 106 13.10 10.00 -9.88
N THR A 107 12.14 9.32 -9.23
CA THR A 107 10.79 9.07 -9.77
C THR A 107 10.13 10.38 -10.23
N ALA A 108 10.18 11.44 -9.44
CA ALA A 108 9.51 12.69 -9.79
C ALA A 108 10.12 13.37 -11.02
N LYS A 109 11.42 13.16 -11.27
CA LYS A 109 12.12 13.66 -12.45
C LYS A 109 11.80 12.82 -13.70
N GLU A 110 11.79 11.49 -13.54
CA GLU A 110 11.54 10.56 -14.64
C GLU A 110 10.14 10.76 -15.25
N PHE A 111 9.12 10.87 -14.41
CA PHE A 111 7.72 10.99 -14.87
C PHE A 111 7.29 12.40 -15.29
N GLN A 112 8.21 13.37 -15.38
CA GLN A 112 7.89 14.67 -15.98
C GLN A 112 7.48 14.52 -17.45
N THR A 113 8.04 13.54 -18.17
CA THR A 113 7.71 13.28 -19.58
C THR A 113 6.28 12.79 -19.78
N ASP A 114 5.69 12.15 -18.77
CA ASP A 114 4.33 11.60 -18.83
C ASP A 114 3.26 12.58 -18.32
N GLN A 115 3.66 13.77 -17.86
CA GLN A 115 2.75 14.71 -17.21
C GLN A 115 1.56 15.09 -18.10
N GLU A 116 1.77 15.27 -19.41
CA GLU A 116 0.70 15.55 -20.37
C GLU A 116 -0.28 14.38 -20.48
N ALA A 117 0.23 13.15 -20.66
CA ALA A 117 -0.59 11.95 -20.73
C ALA A 117 -1.41 11.74 -19.43
N ILE A 118 -0.82 12.05 -18.26
CA ILE A 118 -1.53 11.98 -16.97
C ILE A 118 -2.60 13.08 -16.89
N ARG A 119 -2.31 14.30 -17.37
CA ARG A 119 -3.26 15.42 -17.37
C ARG A 119 -4.48 15.13 -18.25
N ASP A 120 -4.30 14.44 -19.37
CA ASP A 120 -5.41 14.03 -20.23
C ASP A 120 -6.39 13.08 -19.52
N MET A 121 -5.92 12.28 -18.56
CA MET A 121 -6.78 11.40 -17.75
C MET A 121 -7.72 12.21 -16.83
N ALA A 122 -7.42 13.48 -16.56
CA ALA A 122 -8.31 14.38 -15.80
C ALA A 122 -9.61 14.71 -16.57
N ASN A 123 -9.70 14.42 -17.87
CA ASN A 123 -10.93 14.58 -18.65
C ASN A 123 -11.76 13.29 -18.72
N PHE A 124 -11.33 12.22 -18.07
CA PHE A 124 -12.00 10.92 -18.13
C PHE A 124 -13.36 10.94 -17.42
N GLN A 125 -14.33 10.23 -18.03
CA GLN A 125 -15.70 10.10 -17.53
C GLN A 125 -16.17 8.66 -17.72
N TYR A 126 -16.53 8.01 -16.61
CA TYR A 126 -17.12 6.68 -16.59
C TYR A 126 -17.90 6.50 -15.29
N VAL A 127 -19.16 6.10 -15.42
CA VAL A 127 -20.00 5.68 -14.29
C VAL A 127 -20.32 4.21 -14.52
N ASP A 128 -20.04 3.39 -13.52
CA ASP A 128 -20.28 1.94 -13.57
C ASP A 128 -21.77 1.62 -13.51
N ASP A 129 -22.14 0.40 -13.89
CA ASP A 129 -23.54 -0.07 -13.83
C ASP A 129 -24.12 -0.04 -12.40
N LYS A 130 -23.25 -0.04 -11.40
CA LYS A 130 -23.58 0.08 -9.96
C LYS A 130 -23.73 1.53 -9.50
N GLY A 131 -23.60 2.51 -10.39
CA GLY A 131 -23.66 3.95 -10.08
C GLY A 131 -22.34 4.54 -9.57
N PHE A 132 -21.26 3.77 -9.48
CA PHE A 132 -19.97 4.28 -9.01
C PHE A 132 -19.24 5.09 -10.08
N ASN A 133 -18.87 6.32 -9.77
CA ASN A 133 -18.20 7.22 -10.69
C ASN A 133 -16.67 7.01 -10.71
N TRP A 134 -16.20 5.99 -11.43
CA TRP A 134 -14.76 5.78 -11.62
C TRP A 134 -14.08 6.91 -12.39
N GLY A 135 -14.83 7.64 -13.22
CA GLY A 135 -14.37 8.87 -13.85
C GLY A 135 -13.83 9.84 -12.82
N LEU A 136 -14.65 10.19 -11.83
CA LEU A 136 -14.27 11.09 -10.75
C LEU A 136 -13.06 10.58 -9.94
N SER A 137 -13.03 9.28 -9.61
CA SER A 137 -11.90 8.68 -8.89
C SER A 137 -10.60 8.75 -9.67
N LEU A 138 -10.64 8.50 -10.99
CA LEU A 138 -9.46 8.60 -11.85
C LEU A 138 -8.98 10.06 -11.95
N ARG A 139 -9.90 11.01 -12.12
CA ARG A 139 -9.57 12.45 -12.19
C ARG A 139 -8.89 12.96 -10.92
N LYS A 140 -9.48 12.69 -9.75
CA LYS A 140 -8.88 13.07 -8.46
C LYS A 140 -7.47 12.49 -8.30
N LYS A 141 -7.28 11.25 -8.76
CA LYS A 141 -5.98 10.58 -8.69
C LYS A 141 -4.97 11.18 -9.67
N SER A 142 -5.36 11.45 -10.92
CA SER A 142 -4.47 12.09 -11.90
C SER A 142 -4.09 13.50 -11.47
N GLU A 143 -5.04 14.32 -11.00
CA GLU A 143 -4.78 15.67 -10.47
C GLU A 143 -3.78 15.64 -9.31
N ARG A 144 -3.95 14.69 -8.38
CA ARG A 144 -3.02 14.51 -7.26
C ARG A 144 -1.63 14.12 -7.72
N VAL A 145 -1.51 13.19 -8.68
CA VAL A 145 -0.20 12.80 -9.24
C VAL A 145 0.45 13.99 -9.96
N VAL A 146 -0.29 14.75 -10.76
CA VAL A 146 0.21 15.96 -11.42
C VAL A 146 0.71 16.98 -10.39
N LYS A 147 -0.05 17.22 -9.31
CA LYS A 147 0.36 18.11 -8.22
C LYS A 147 1.67 17.65 -7.55
N LEU A 148 1.85 16.34 -7.34
CA LEU A 148 3.08 15.77 -6.80
C LEU A 148 4.28 15.92 -7.76
N LEU A 149 4.04 15.97 -9.07
CA LEU A 149 5.09 16.17 -10.08
C LEU A 149 5.43 17.65 -10.27
N GLU A 150 4.46 18.55 -10.16
CA GLU A 150 4.63 19.99 -10.38
C GLU A 150 5.22 20.71 -9.15
N ASP A 151 4.74 20.37 -7.95
CA ASP A 151 5.12 21.05 -6.71
C ASP A 151 6.06 20.19 -5.85
N ASN A 152 7.35 20.52 -5.92
CA ASN A 152 8.39 19.86 -5.12
C ASN A 152 8.19 20.04 -3.60
N SER A 153 7.63 21.17 -3.17
CA SER A 153 7.40 21.43 -1.74
C SER A 153 6.28 20.56 -1.20
N TYR A 154 5.18 20.44 -1.97
CA TYR A 154 4.08 19.54 -1.68
C TYR A 154 4.52 18.07 -1.68
N LEU A 155 5.34 17.67 -2.67
CA LEU A 155 5.92 16.33 -2.72
C LEU A 155 6.74 16.03 -1.46
N GLN A 156 7.58 16.98 -1.02
CA GLN A 156 8.41 16.80 0.17
C GLN A 156 7.57 16.66 1.44
N GLU A 157 6.51 17.46 1.59
CA GLU A 157 5.55 17.35 2.69
C GLU A 157 4.91 15.95 2.73
N GLU A 158 4.41 15.48 1.58
CA GLU A 158 3.69 14.21 1.51
C GLU A 158 4.61 13.01 1.79
N ARG A 159 5.87 13.08 1.34
CA ARG A 159 6.91 12.09 1.68
C ARG A 159 7.23 12.10 3.18
N ASN A 160 7.29 13.28 3.81
CA ASN A 160 7.52 13.39 5.25
C ASN A 160 6.33 12.82 6.04
N ARG A 161 5.10 13.12 5.62
CA ARG A 161 3.87 12.55 6.18
C ARG A 161 3.88 11.01 6.08
N ALA A 162 4.19 10.46 4.92
CA ALA A 162 4.27 9.01 4.70
C ALA A 162 5.31 8.32 5.60
N ARG A 163 6.48 8.95 5.78
CA ARG A 163 7.53 8.46 6.69
C ARG A 163 7.08 8.48 8.15
N LYS A 164 6.42 9.56 8.60
CA LYS A 164 5.91 9.68 9.97
C LYS A 164 4.95 8.53 10.29
N ILE A 165 3.97 8.28 9.43
CA ILE A 165 3.00 7.18 9.58
C ILE A 165 3.71 5.83 9.62
N THR A 166 4.68 5.60 8.71
CA THR A 166 5.43 4.33 8.67
C THR A 166 6.27 4.10 9.93
N CYS A 167 6.88 5.16 10.48
CA CYS A 167 7.65 5.10 11.72
C CYS A 167 6.77 4.92 12.96
N GLU A 168 5.62 5.60 13.03
CA GLU A 168 4.65 5.46 14.12
C GLU A 168 4.10 4.03 14.22
N ILE A 169 3.72 3.45 13.08
CA ILE A 169 3.20 2.07 13.01
C ILE A 169 4.28 1.06 13.43
N LYS A 170 5.56 1.32 13.10
CA LYS A 170 6.68 0.47 13.55
C LYS A 170 7.00 0.67 15.04
N GLY A 171 6.69 1.84 15.60
CA GLY A 171 6.99 2.25 16.97
C GLY A 171 5.97 1.82 18.02
N PHE A 172 4.77 1.39 17.63
CA PHE A 172 3.69 1.01 18.56
C PHE A 172 4.01 -0.23 19.44
N GLY A 173 5.17 -0.88 19.23
CA GLY A 173 5.66 -1.99 20.06
C GLY A 173 7.03 -1.77 20.71
N SER A 174 7.62 -0.57 20.63
CA SER A 174 8.95 -0.29 21.19
C SER A 174 8.90 0.79 22.27
N PHE A 175 8.18 0.52 23.36
CA PHE A 175 8.38 1.26 24.61
C PHE A 175 9.69 0.82 25.25
N ASN A 176 10.76 1.55 24.95
CA ASN A 176 11.84 1.79 25.90
C ASN A 176 12.06 3.30 25.92
N GLN A 177 11.15 4.03 26.57
CA GLN A 177 11.48 5.35 27.09
C GLN A 177 12.52 5.14 28.19
N ILE A 178 13.81 5.17 27.83
CA ILE A 178 14.82 5.57 28.81
C ILE A 178 14.58 7.05 29.03
N ARG A 179 13.70 7.35 29.99
CA ARG A 179 13.53 8.67 30.56
C ARG A 179 14.84 8.98 31.29
N ALA A 180 15.78 9.64 30.60
CA ALA A 180 17.00 10.15 31.23
C ALA A 180 16.60 11.29 32.18
N THR A 181 16.24 10.94 33.42
CA THR A 181 16.19 11.91 34.50
C THR A 181 17.63 12.27 34.86
N SER A 182 18.04 13.50 34.52
CA SER A 182 19.27 14.09 35.02
C SER A 182 19.16 14.22 36.54
N ALA A 183 19.76 13.29 37.28
CA ALA A 183 20.05 13.46 38.69
C ALA A 183 21.56 13.35 38.91
N HIS A 184 22.04 14.32 39.67
CA HIS A 184 23.42 14.65 39.95
C HIS A 184 24.21 13.47 40.58
N SER A 185 25.37 13.19 39.99
CA SER A 185 26.66 12.67 40.49
C SER A 185 26.84 12.04 41.90
N LEU A 186 27.77 11.05 41.91
CA LEU A 186 28.54 10.38 42.99
C LEU A 186 27.96 8.97 43.29
N ILE A 187 28.67 7.82 43.28
CA ILE A 187 30.07 7.47 43.56
C ILE A 187 30.35 6.04 43.03
N ASP A 188 31.59 5.81 42.55
CA ASP A 188 32.47 4.64 42.66
C ASP A 188 32.11 3.20 42.15
N GLY A 189 33.10 2.55 41.50
CA GLY A 189 33.35 1.11 41.64
C GLY A 189 33.06 0.12 40.49
N THR A 190 34.09 -0.17 39.69
CA THR A 190 34.40 -1.44 38.95
C THR A 190 33.65 -1.89 37.68
N PRO A 191 34.37 -2.47 36.67
CA PRO A 191 33.82 -2.81 35.35
C PRO A 191 33.34 -4.26 35.27
N SER A 192 32.19 -4.49 34.64
CA SER A 192 31.78 -5.84 34.22
C SER A 192 31.05 -5.78 32.88
N GLU A 193 31.52 -6.64 31.99
CA GLU A 193 31.12 -6.83 30.62
C GLU A 193 29.61 -7.08 30.46
N LYS A 194 29.05 -6.52 29.37
CA LYS A 194 28.29 -7.25 28.33
C LYS A 194 27.65 -6.25 27.38
N MET A 195 28.45 -5.78 26.43
CA MET A 195 27.95 -5.19 25.19
C MET A 195 27.47 -6.34 24.29
N GLY A 196 26.21 -6.31 23.87
CA GLY A 196 25.77 -7.20 22.80
C GLY A 196 24.27 -7.41 22.77
N ARG A 197 23.55 -6.49 22.13
CA ARG A 197 22.30 -6.80 21.43
C ARG A 197 22.16 -5.91 20.19
N SER A 198 22.92 -6.25 19.15
CA SER A 198 22.61 -5.83 17.79
C SER A 198 21.42 -6.64 17.29
N ASN A 199 20.31 -5.97 16.96
CA ASN A 199 19.23 -6.58 16.17
C ASN A 199 19.39 -6.13 14.71
N SER A 200 20.35 -6.73 13.99
CA SER A 200 20.34 -6.73 12.53
C SER A 200 19.56 -7.95 12.06
N LEU A 201 18.28 -7.75 11.75
CA LEU A 201 17.50 -8.77 11.03
C LEU A 201 17.96 -8.77 9.57
N LEU A 202 18.95 -9.62 9.29
CA LEU A 202 19.40 -9.94 7.95
C LEU A 202 18.55 -11.13 7.46
N ILE A 203 17.61 -10.88 6.55
CA ILE A 203 16.83 -11.95 5.90
C ILE A 203 17.66 -12.47 4.73
N TYR A 204 18.40 -13.56 4.95
CA TYR A 204 18.98 -14.38 3.88
C TYR A 204 17.90 -15.37 3.42
N ILE A 205 17.54 -15.34 2.13
CA ILE A 205 16.67 -16.36 1.52
C ILE A 205 17.57 -17.55 1.15
N GLY A 206 17.43 -18.65 1.91
CA GLY A 206 18.07 -19.94 1.65
C GLY A 206 17.02 -21.01 1.38
N HIS A 207 17.10 -21.62 0.20
CA HIS A 207 16.30 -22.75 -0.28
C HIS A 207 16.51 -24.01 0.57
N GLY A 208 15.45 -24.78 0.83
CA GLY A 208 15.56 -26.16 1.31
C GLY A 208 14.27 -26.69 1.95
N ASN A 209 13.70 -27.72 1.32
CA ASN A 209 12.58 -28.55 1.79
C ASN A 209 12.85 -29.09 3.22
N GLU A 210 11.93 -29.48 4.10
CA GLU A 210 10.77 -30.39 4.02
C GLU A 210 9.97 -30.22 5.33
N ASN A 211 8.66 -30.49 5.28
CA ASN A 211 7.79 -31.01 6.35
C ASN A 211 7.98 -30.48 7.80
N GLU A 212 7.01 -29.70 8.30
CA GLU A 212 6.27 -29.96 9.55
C GLU A 212 5.37 -28.76 9.91
N THR A 213 4.14 -29.07 10.27
CA THR A 213 3.08 -28.11 10.61
C THR A 213 3.26 -27.68 12.06
N PHE A 214 3.44 -26.38 12.33
CA PHE A 214 3.37 -25.88 13.71
C PHE A 214 2.62 -24.56 13.82
N VAL A 215 1.45 -24.64 14.48
CA VAL A 215 0.57 -23.53 14.85
C VAL A 215 1.07 -22.93 16.18
N PRO A 216 1.30 -21.61 16.31
CA PRO A 216 1.53 -21.03 17.63
C PRO A 216 0.19 -20.74 18.30
N LYS A 217 -0.09 -21.46 19.39
CA LYS A 217 -1.18 -21.20 20.35
C LYS A 217 -1.03 -19.80 20.97
N THR A 218 -2.06 -18.99 20.82
CA THR A 218 -2.32 -17.80 21.64
C THR A 218 -2.59 -18.20 23.09
N LYS A 219 -1.87 -17.61 24.05
CA LYS A 219 -2.27 -17.61 25.47
C LYS A 219 -2.80 -16.22 25.84
N SER A 220 -4.12 -16.19 26.07
CA SER A 220 -4.86 -15.16 26.79
C SER A 220 -4.55 -15.25 28.29
N PHE A 221 -4.46 -14.11 28.97
CA PHE A 221 -4.90 -13.93 30.35
C PHE A 221 -5.39 -12.48 30.57
N ASN A 222 -6.68 -12.37 30.87
CA ASN A 222 -7.39 -11.25 31.53
C ASN A 222 -6.85 -11.07 32.97
N SER A 223 -7.07 -10.03 33.76
CA SER A 223 -7.65 -8.67 33.72
C SER A 223 -7.28 -8.05 35.08
N HIS A 224 -7.24 -6.73 35.22
CA HIS A 224 -8.01 -6.00 36.25
C HIS A 224 -7.75 -4.50 36.15
N ASP A 225 -8.81 -3.78 36.49
CA ASP A 225 -9.11 -2.39 36.24
C ASP A 225 -8.36 -1.44 37.17
N ASP A 226 -8.12 -0.21 36.70
CA ASP A 226 -8.34 0.96 37.55
C ASP A 226 -8.66 2.20 36.70
N GLU A 227 -9.78 2.81 37.06
CA GLU A 227 -10.48 3.91 36.42
C GLU A 227 -9.91 5.25 36.94
N MET A 228 -9.47 6.13 36.03
CA MET A 228 -9.34 7.57 36.31
C MET A 228 -9.79 8.32 35.06
N ARG A 229 -11.02 8.82 35.13
CA ARG A 229 -11.59 9.81 34.23
C ARG A 229 -10.87 11.13 34.45
N GLN A 230 -10.43 11.77 33.36
CA GLN A 230 -10.24 13.20 33.34
C GLN A 230 -10.82 13.73 32.02
N GLU A 231 -11.90 14.50 32.17
CA GLU A 231 -12.59 15.23 31.13
C GLU A 231 -11.66 16.34 30.62
N VAL A 232 -11.44 16.37 29.30
CA VAL A 232 -11.08 17.58 28.57
C VAL A 232 -11.92 17.56 27.29
N GLU A 233 -12.86 18.49 27.22
CA GLU A 233 -13.73 18.71 26.08
C GLU A 233 -12.95 19.17 24.84
N ASP A 234 -13.50 18.76 23.70
CA ASP A 234 -13.01 18.84 22.33
C ASP A 234 -12.77 20.27 21.80
N GLU A 235 -12.02 20.34 20.69
CA GLU A 235 -12.40 21.04 19.45
C GLU A 235 -11.26 20.80 18.42
N ASN A 236 -11.41 19.81 17.54
CA ASN A 236 -10.76 19.77 16.21
C ASN A 236 -11.41 18.65 15.36
N GLU A 237 -12.57 19.00 14.82
CA GLU A 237 -13.26 18.29 13.75
C GLU A 237 -12.47 18.43 12.43
N TYR A 238 -11.86 17.35 11.92
CA TYR A 238 -11.40 17.28 10.52
C TYR A 238 -11.57 15.87 9.93
N ASP A 239 -12.44 15.80 8.94
CA ASP A 239 -12.81 14.66 8.09
C ASP A 239 -11.60 13.89 7.52
N HIS A 240 -11.56 12.58 7.77
CA HIS A 240 -10.64 11.65 7.12
C HIS A 240 -11.32 10.88 5.96
N PRO A 241 -10.68 10.74 4.78
CA PRO A 241 -11.35 10.29 3.55
C PRO A 241 -11.39 8.76 3.37
N PHE A 242 -11.48 7.97 4.44
CA PHE A 242 -11.64 6.51 4.35
C PHE A 242 -12.86 6.09 5.17
N PHE A 243 -13.87 5.55 4.47
CA PHE A 243 -15.23 5.16 4.91
C PHE A 243 -16.32 6.25 4.84
N GLN A 244 -16.98 6.34 3.68
CA GLN A 244 -18.43 6.63 3.65
C GLN A 244 -19.16 5.30 3.74
N GLN A 245 -19.85 5.08 4.85
CA GLN A 245 -20.83 4.01 4.97
C GLN A 245 -22.21 4.68 4.98
N GLU A 246 -22.97 4.41 3.92
CA GLU A 246 -24.38 4.81 3.79
C GLU A 246 -25.18 4.38 5.02
N ASN A 247 -25.99 5.28 5.58
CA ASN A 247 -27.09 4.94 6.49
C ASN A 247 -28.15 6.04 6.49
N HIS A 248 -28.97 6.11 5.44
CA HIS A 248 -30.32 6.73 5.44
C HIS A 248 -31.20 5.72 4.68
N SER A 249 -32.32 5.17 5.13
CA SER A 249 -33.25 5.52 6.20
C SER A 249 -34.03 4.26 6.59
N ARG A 250 -34.17 3.94 7.88
CA ARG A 250 -35.25 3.06 8.37
C ARG A 250 -36.41 3.94 8.79
N THR A 251 -37.44 4.02 7.96
CA THR A 251 -38.76 4.50 8.36
C THR A 251 -39.39 3.46 9.29
N SER A 252 -39.52 3.79 10.57
CA SER A 252 -40.29 2.98 11.53
C SER A 252 -41.72 3.49 11.59
N LEU A 253 -42.65 2.60 11.20
CA LEU A 253 -44.07 2.68 11.50
C LEU A 253 -44.32 2.36 12.97
N LEU A 254 -45.43 2.93 13.48
CA LEU A 254 -46.20 2.62 14.72
C LEU A 254 -46.00 3.55 15.93
N SER A 255 -47.01 4.40 16.17
CA SER A 255 -47.74 4.34 17.45
C SER A 255 -49.18 4.83 17.29
N SER A 256 -50.10 3.88 17.41
CA SER A 256 -51.52 4.05 17.79
C SER A 256 -51.67 4.40 19.28
N LEU A 257 -52.86 4.91 19.65
CA LEU A 257 -53.36 5.43 20.95
C LEU A 257 -53.24 6.97 21.00
N THR A 258 -54.31 7.77 21.06
CA THR A 258 -55.69 7.61 21.57
C THR A 258 -56.67 8.44 20.74
#